data_AF-A0A1J3GF79-F1
#
_entry.id   AF-A0A1J3GF79-F1
#
_cell.length_a   1.000
_cell.length_b   1.000
_cell.length_c   1.000
_cell.angle_alpha   90.00
_cell.angle_beta   90.00
_cell.angle_gamma   90.00
#
_symmetry.space_group_name_H-M   'P 1'
#
loop_
_entity.id
_entity.type
_entity.pdbx_description
1 polymer ?
#
loop_
_entity_poly.entity_id
_entity_poly.type
_entity_poly.pdbx_seq_one_letter_code
_entity_poly.pdbx_strand_id
1 'polypeptide(L)'
;VADSSNWAEVYNPETRSWELLSAVTPKMPFNIKQSALVMDDTNAFHVLDQDGESSSFTPSKPLFVASGKTDSKPGFRDDWCIIGDVMFCRGDRGRILWCLPETLDWQEVKGLEELQHSCDITKLCRKSANIVIFWNAQPLGSESLELWSAEISLEYWRAGEREIWGKIERSGSLLRLDPPLTDSCSIKVLYANNVFAY
;
A
#
# COMPACT_ATOMS: atom_id res chain seq x y z
N VAL A 1 -30.77 -2.63 -6.80
CA VAL A 1 -30.40 -2.22 -5.42
C VAL A 1 -29.43 -3.28 -4.93
N ALA A 2 -28.18 -2.91 -4.65
CA ALA A 2 -27.20 -3.86 -4.11
C ALA A 2 -27.58 -4.17 -2.65
N ASP A 3 -27.56 -5.44 -2.28
CA ASP A 3 -27.82 -5.89 -0.91
C ASP A 3 -26.61 -5.53 -0.04
N SER A 4 -26.82 -4.70 0.99
CA SER A 4 -25.76 -4.20 1.87
C SER A 4 -25.58 -5.05 3.13
N SER A 5 -26.35 -6.13 3.28
CA SER A 5 -26.35 -6.96 4.49
C SER A 5 -25.06 -7.76 4.69
N ASN A 6 -24.34 -8.08 3.61
CA ASN A 6 -23.16 -8.96 3.60
C ASN A 6 -21.91 -8.28 3.01
N TRP A 7 -21.76 -6.97 3.22
CA TRP A 7 -20.69 -6.20 2.57
C TRP A 7 -19.28 -6.52 3.09
N ALA A 8 -19.15 -6.78 4.39
CA ALA A 8 -17.87 -7.10 5.01
C ALA A 8 -18.05 -8.22 6.04
N GLU A 9 -17.02 -9.06 6.15
CA GLU A 9 -16.92 -10.08 7.18
C GLU A 9 -15.77 -9.68 8.12
N VAL A 10 -16.01 -9.75 9.42
CA VAL A 10 -14.98 -9.49 10.44
C VAL A 10 -14.73 -10.77 11.21
N TYR A 11 -13.45 -11.14 11.29
CA TYR A 11 -13.00 -12.26 12.08
C TYR A 11 -12.68 -11.80 13.50
N ASN A 12 -13.35 -12.39 14.49
CA ASN A 12 -13.06 -12.18 15.90
C ASN A 12 -12.06 -13.25 16.39
N PRO A 13 -10.83 -12.87 16.77
CA PRO A 13 -9.80 -13.84 17.19
C PRO A 13 -10.08 -14.47 18.57
N GLU A 14 -10.85 -13.82 19.43
CA GLU A 14 -11.22 -14.34 20.76
C GLU A 14 -12.24 -15.47 20.64
N THR A 15 -13.30 -15.23 19.84
CA THR A 15 -14.39 -16.20 19.64
C THR A 15 -14.13 -17.17 18.49
N ARG A 16 -13.13 -16.89 17.64
CA ARG A 16 -12.79 -17.64 16.42
C ARG A 16 -13.98 -17.78 15.46
N SER A 17 -14.79 -16.73 15.37
CA SER A 17 -15.99 -16.68 14.53
C SER A 17 -15.90 -15.54 13.52
N TRP A 18 -16.66 -15.69 12.44
CA TRP A 18 -16.91 -14.64 11.45
C TRP A 18 -18.26 -14.01 11.72
N GLU A 19 -18.30 -12.68 11.69
CA GLU A 19 -19.52 -11.90 11.81
C GLU A 19 -19.72 -11.05 10.55
N LEU A 20 -20.95 -11.02 10.06
CA LEU A 20 -21.33 -10.17 8.93
C LEU A 20 -21.55 -8.74 9.43
N LEU A 21 -20.79 -7.80 8.89
CA LEU A 21 -21.02 -6.39 9.08
C LEU A 21 -21.94 -5.86 7.99
N SER A 22 -23.17 -5.56 8.40
CA SER A 22 -24.11 -4.78 7.60
C SER A 22 -23.67 -3.32 7.59
N ALA A 23 -23.37 -2.79 6.40
CA ALA A 23 -22.99 -1.39 6.23
C ALA A 23 -24.19 -0.57 5.77
N VAL A 24 -24.33 0.64 6.32
CA VAL A 24 -25.33 1.61 5.86
C VAL A 24 -24.63 2.59 4.91
N THR A 25 -25.14 2.77 3.69
CA THR A 25 -24.59 3.75 2.75
C THR A 25 -25.69 4.50 1.98
N PRO A 26 -25.53 5.81 1.71
CA PRO A 26 -26.39 6.55 0.77
C PRO A 26 -26.15 6.15 -0.69
N LYS A 27 -24.92 5.74 -1.02
CA LYS A 27 -24.47 5.21 -2.30
C LYS A 27 -23.45 4.12 -2.00
N MET A 28 -23.72 2.90 -2.46
CA MET A 28 -22.80 1.79 -2.26
C MET A 28 -21.56 2.00 -3.14
N PRO A 29 -20.34 1.98 -2.59
CA PRO A 29 -19.15 1.88 -3.42
C PRO A 29 -19.23 0.61 -4.27
N PHE A 30 -18.58 0.60 -5.42
CA PHE A 30 -18.42 -0.63 -6.20
C PHE A 30 -17.41 -1.58 -5.52
N ASN A 31 -17.02 -2.66 -6.21
CA ASN A 31 -15.97 -3.56 -5.73
C ASN A 31 -14.76 -2.75 -5.25
N ILE A 32 -14.32 -3.03 -4.02
CA ILE A 32 -13.17 -2.36 -3.42
C ILE A 32 -11.93 -2.78 -4.20
N LYS A 33 -11.23 -1.80 -4.77
CA LYS A 33 -9.95 -2.03 -5.44
C LYS A 33 -8.83 -2.02 -4.42
N GLN A 34 -8.84 -1.05 -3.51
CA GLN A 34 -7.78 -0.82 -2.53
C GLN A 34 -8.35 -0.32 -1.20
N SER A 35 -7.65 -0.64 -0.12
CA SER A 35 -7.94 -0.09 1.20
C SER A 35 -6.66 0.07 2.01
N ALA A 36 -6.66 1.05 2.92
CA ALA A 36 -5.60 1.26 3.88
C ALA A 36 -6.18 1.70 5.22
N LEU A 37 -5.61 1.18 6.31
CA LEU A 37 -6.00 1.52 7.66
C LEU A 37 -5.31 2.81 8.11
N VAL A 38 -6.10 3.78 8.57
CA VAL A 38 -5.62 4.91 9.36
C VAL A 38 -5.40 4.41 10.78
N MET A 39 -4.18 4.47 11.27
CA MET A 39 -3.87 4.14 12.65
C MET A 39 -3.98 5.39 13.51
N ASP A 40 -5.22 5.82 13.74
CA ASP A 40 -5.62 6.88 14.67
C ASP A 40 -6.66 6.37 15.68
N ASP A 41 -7.24 7.25 16.50
CA ASP A 41 -8.26 6.89 17.49
C ASP A 41 -9.56 6.33 16.86
N THR A 42 -9.77 6.54 15.56
CA THR A 42 -10.96 6.07 14.84
C THR A 42 -10.77 4.69 14.22
N ASN A 43 -9.53 4.29 13.91
CA ASN A 43 -9.20 3.08 13.14
C ASN A 43 -10.03 2.96 11.85
N ALA A 44 -10.23 4.10 11.17
CA ALA A 44 -10.98 4.14 9.93
C ALA A 44 -10.13 3.57 8.78
N PHE A 45 -10.78 2.85 7.87
CA PHE A 45 -10.21 2.45 6.60
C PHE A 45 -10.50 3.53 5.55
N HIS A 46 -9.48 3.97 4.83
CA HIS A 46 -9.68 4.59 3.53
C HIS A 46 -9.84 3.51 2.48
N VAL A 47 -10.84 3.70 1.63
CA VAL A 47 -11.27 2.73 0.62
C VAL A 47 -11.37 3.44 -0.71
N LEU A 48 -10.76 2.86 -1.73
CA LEU A 48 -11.03 3.20 -3.12
C LEU A 48 -11.80 2.08 -3.79
N ASP A 49 -12.89 2.43 -4.45
CA ASP A 49 -13.59 1.50 -5.32
C ASP A 49 -12.99 1.41 -6.73
N GLN A 50 -13.51 0.49 -7.55
CA GLN A 50 -13.07 0.28 -8.92
C GLN A 50 -13.29 1.48 -9.84
N ASP A 51 -14.24 2.36 -9.53
CA ASP A 51 -14.52 3.59 -10.30
C ASP A 51 -13.61 4.75 -9.87
N GLY A 52 -12.77 4.54 -8.85
CA GLY A 52 -11.84 5.53 -8.33
C GLY A 52 -12.48 6.51 -7.34
N GLU A 53 -13.65 6.19 -6.79
CA GLU A 53 -14.32 6.96 -5.76
C GLU A 53 -13.74 6.61 -4.38
N SER A 54 -13.30 7.63 -3.64
CA SER A 54 -12.73 7.47 -2.30
C SER A 54 -13.80 7.60 -1.23
N SER A 55 -13.80 6.66 -0.28
CA SER A 55 -14.66 6.64 0.90
C SER A 55 -13.87 6.26 2.14
N SER A 56 -14.37 6.63 3.32
CA SER A 56 -13.88 6.07 4.59
C SER A 56 -14.91 5.12 5.20
N PHE A 57 -14.41 4.09 5.88
CA PHE A 57 -15.22 3.08 6.56
C PHE A 57 -14.69 2.84 7.97
N THR A 58 -15.56 2.88 8.97
CA THR A 58 -15.18 2.61 10.36
C THR A 58 -15.89 1.34 10.85
N PRO A 59 -15.20 0.28 11.30
CA PRO A 59 -15.87 -0.94 11.75
C PRO A 59 -16.80 -0.72 12.97
N SER A 60 -16.41 0.14 13.91
CA SER A 60 -17.22 0.45 15.11
C SER A 60 -18.50 1.24 14.81
N LYS A 61 -18.56 1.88 13.64
CA LYS A 61 -19.72 2.60 13.11
C LYS A 61 -19.77 2.31 11.61
N PRO A 62 -20.37 1.18 11.18
CA PRO A 62 -20.27 0.64 9.82
C PRO A 62 -21.04 1.49 8.80
N LEU A 63 -20.50 2.69 8.57
CA LEU A 63 -20.99 3.74 7.73
C LEU A 63 -19.88 4.07 6.73
N PHE A 64 -20.21 4.01 5.44
CA PHE A 64 -19.35 4.58 4.42
C PHE A 64 -19.60 6.07 4.31
N VAL A 65 -18.52 6.84 4.44
CA VAL A 65 -18.55 8.29 4.22
C VAL A 65 -17.82 8.56 2.93
N ALA A 66 -18.58 8.87 1.87
CA ALA A 66 -18.01 9.27 0.60
C ALA A 66 -17.22 10.58 0.79
N SER A 67 -15.97 10.60 0.32
CA SER A 67 -15.15 11.81 0.36
C SER A 67 -15.52 12.79 -0.77
N GLY A 68 -16.24 12.32 -1.80
CA GLY A 68 -16.55 13.06 -3.01
C GLY A 68 -15.34 13.33 -3.91
N LYS A 69 -14.20 12.67 -3.64
CA LYS A 69 -12.93 12.89 -4.32
C LYS A 69 -12.56 11.68 -5.17
N THR A 70 -11.97 11.99 -6.31
CA THR A 70 -11.46 11.02 -7.29
C THR A 70 -9.94 11.06 -7.31
N ASP A 71 -9.33 9.92 -7.59
CA ASP A 71 -7.88 9.80 -7.77
C ASP A 71 -7.35 10.79 -8.84
N SER A 72 -6.34 11.59 -8.51
CA SER A 72 -5.88 12.71 -9.34
C SER A 72 -5.08 12.33 -10.59
N LYS A 73 -4.63 11.07 -10.73
CA LYS A 73 -3.90 10.61 -11.95
C LYS A 73 -4.32 9.21 -12.40
N PRO A 74 -4.21 8.86 -13.68
CA PRO A 74 -4.37 7.47 -14.13
C PRO A 74 -3.17 6.59 -13.70
N GLY A 75 -3.41 5.31 -13.37
CA GLY A 75 -2.33 4.35 -13.08
C GLY A 75 -2.70 3.21 -12.12
N PHE A 76 -1.78 2.25 -11.96
CA PHE A 76 -1.84 1.22 -10.93
C PHE A 76 -1.14 1.74 -9.68
N ARG A 77 -1.90 1.91 -8.59
CA ARG A 77 -1.40 2.44 -7.31
C ARG A 77 -1.56 1.42 -6.21
N ASP A 78 -1.03 0.23 -6.35
CA ASP A 78 -1.31 -0.81 -5.35
C ASP A 78 -0.50 -0.61 -4.07
N ASP A 79 -0.84 -1.42 -3.06
CA ASP A 79 -0.15 -1.49 -1.77
C ASP A 79 -0.19 -0.17 -0.99
N TRP A 80 -1.39 0.39 -0.85
CA TRP A 80 -1.60 1.58 -0.04
C TRP A 80 -1.19 1.34 1.40
N CYS A 81 -0.41 2.26 1.95
CA CYS A 81 -0.11 2.29 3.37
C CYS A 81 -0.14 3.72 3.87
N ILE A 82 -0.46 3.89 5.16
CA ILE A 82 -0.53 5.21 5.80
C ILE A 82 0.57 5.27 6.85
N ILE A 83 1.39 6.31 6.81
CA ILE A 83 2.44 6.60 7.80
C ILE A 83 2.23 8.02 8.31
N GLY A 84 1.86 8.14 9.59
CA GLY A 84 1.36 9.39 10.14
C GLY A 84 0.02 9.75 9.50
N ASP A 85 -0.07 10.95 8.95
CA ASP A 85 -1.21 11.51 8.20
C ASP A 85 -1.04 11.42 6.67
N VAL A 86 -0.01 10.72 6.20
CA VAL A 86 0.32 10.63 4.78
C VAL A 86 0.07 9.23 4.23
N MET A 87 -0.61 9.16 3.08
CA MET A 87 -0.76 7.95 2.28
C MET A 87 0.42 7.76 1.33
N PHE A 88 0.84 6.51 1.18
CA PHE A 88 1.87 6.08 0.22
C PHE A 88 1.35 4.92 -0.61
N CYS A 89 1.82 4.82 -1.86
CA CYS A 89 1.56 3.68 -2.72
C CYS A 89 2.71 3.45 -3.71
N ARG A 90 2.67 2.33 -4.42
CA ARG A 90 3.57 2.08 -5.55
C ARG A 90 3.19 2.97 -6.73
N GLY A 91 4.20 3.59 -7.35
CA GLY A 91 4.11 4.16 -8.68
C GLY A 91 4.67 3.22 -9.73
N ASP A 92 4.60 3.63 -10.99
CA ASP A 92 5.25 2.96 -12.10
C ASP A 92 6.76 3.21 -12.10
N ARG A 93 7.53 2.28 -12.68
CA ARG A 93 8.99 2.37 -12.87
C ARG A 93 9.74 2.65 -11.57
N GLY A 94 9.50 1.84 -10.55
CA GLY A 94 10.23 1.94 -9.28
C GLY A 94 9.92 3.18 -8.45
N ARG A 95 8.91 3.97 -8.82
CA ARG A 95 8.51 5.17 -8.07
C ARG A 95 7.69 4.82 -6.84
N ILE A 96 7.81 5.68 -5.83
CA ILE A 96 6.92 5.69 -4.67
C ILE A 96 6.17 7.01 -4.71
N LEU A 97 4.85 6.93 -4.54
CA LEU A 97 3.99 8.11 -4.53
C LEU A 97 3.44 8.35 -3.14
N TRP A 98 3.15 9.60 -2.84
CA TRP A 98 2.51 10.02 -1.59
C TRP A 98 1.39 11.02 -1.86
N CYS A 99 0.40 11.08 -0.97
CA CYS A 99 -0.58 12.15 -0.95
C CYS A 99 -1.15 12.36 0.47
N LEU A 100 -1.82 13.49 0.66
CA LEU A 100 -2.68 13.69 1.81
C LEU A 100 -4.04 13.03 1.55
N PRO A 101 -4.61 12.24 2.47
CA PRO A 101 -5.91 11.61 2.32
C PRO A 101 -7.03 12.59 1.96
N GLU A 102 -6.91 13.84 2.41
CA GLU A 102 -7.89 14.89 2.13
C GLU A 102 -7.77 15.47 0.73
N THR A 103 -6.64 15.36 0.05
CA THR A 103 -6.50 15.92 -1.32
C THR A 103 -6.49 14.84 -2.37
N LEU A 104 -5.96 13.65 -2.06
CA LEU A 104 -5.65 12.58 -3.02
C LEU A 104 -4.81 13.09 -4.20
N ASP A 105 -4.05 14.17 -3.99
CA ASP A 105 -3.15 14.71 -4.99
C ASP A 105 -1.80 14.01 -4.90
N TRP A 106 -1.61 13.01 -5.76
CA TRP A 106 -0.44 12.16 -5.74
C TRP A 106 0.83 12.86 -6.24
N GLN A 107 1.82 12.96 -5.37
CA GLN A 107 3.15 13.47 -5.64
C GLN A 107 4.19 12.35 -5.55
N GLU A 108 5.34 12.53 -6.18
CA GLU A 108 6.43 11.56 -6.13
C GLU A 108 7.28 11.77 -4.86
N VAL A 109 7.69 10.69 -4.21
CA VAL A 109 8.71 10.74 -3.16
C VAL A 109 10.07 10.97 -3.82
N LYS A 110 10.73 12.06 -3.47
CA LYS A 110 12.02 12.49 -4.04
C LYS A 110 13.21 11.74 -3.41
N GLY A 111 14.38 11.78 -4.05
CA GLY A 111 15.61 11.20 -3.48
C GLY A 111 15.75 9.69 -3.66
N LEU A 112 14.89 9.09 -4.49
CA LEU A 112 14.85 7.67 -4.80
C LEU A 112 15.10 7.39 -6.29
N GLU A 113 15.80 8.29 -6.97
CA GLU A 113 16.01 8.22 -8.43
C GLU A 113 16.80 6.97 -8.85
N GLU A 114 17.65 6.42 -7.96
CA GLU A 114 18.40 5.19 -8.22
C GLU A 114 17.52 3.93 -8.37
N LEU A 115 16.29 3.97 -7.84
CA LEU A 115 15.32 2.88 -7.96
C LEU A 115 14.63 2.85 -9.33
N GLN A 116 14.52 3.99 -10.01
CA GLN A 116 13.60 4.17 -11.14
C GLN A 116 14.00 3.42 -12.42
N HIS A 117 15.23 2.91 -12.47
CA HIS A 117 15.79 2.17 -13.60
C HIS A 117 16.14 0.73 -13.27
N SER A 118 16.13 0.37 -11.98
CA SER A 118 16.72 -0.87 -11.48
C SER A 118 15.69 -1.80 -10.83
N CYS A 119 14.51 -1.29 -10.46
CA CYS A 119 13.50 -2.09 -9.79
C CYS A 119 12.10 -1.83 -10.33
N ASP A 120 11.37 -2.91 -10.59
CA ASP A 120 9.93 -2.89 -10.66
C ASP A 120 9.38 -3.34 -9.31
N ILE A 121 8.95 -2.38 -8.49
CA ILE A 121 8.50 -2.65 -7.13
C ILE A 121 7.26 -3.54 -7.20
N THR A 122 7.33 -4.73 -6.63
CA THR A 122 6.22 -5.70 -6.61
C THR A 122 5.39 -5.64 -5.34
N LYS A 123 5.96 -5.08 -4.26
CA LYS A 123 5.26 -4.89 -2.99
C LYS A 123 5.81 -3.68 -2.24
N LEU A 124 4.91 -2.89 -1.65
CA LEU A 124 5.23 -1.81 -0.71
C LEU A 124 4.54 -2.07 0.64
N CYS A 125 5.27 -1.89 1.74
CA CYS A 125 4.76 -2.13 3.08
C CYS A 125 5.27 -1.07 4.06
N ARG A 126 4.54 -0.88 5.15
CA ARG A 126 4.96 -0.03 6.27
C ARG A 126 5.81 -0.83 7.26
N LYS A 127 6.91 -0.24 7.75
CA LYS A 127 7.68 -0.71 8.91
C LYS A 127 7.90 0.46 9.87
N SER A 128 7.09 0.54 10.93
CA SER A 128 7.12 1.64 11.91
C SER A 128 6.90 3.02 11.25
N ALA A 129 7.97 3.81 11.06
CA ALA A 129 7.94 5.11 10.37
C ALA A 129 8.58 5.07 8.96
N ASN A 130 9.05 3.89 8.54
CA ASN A 130 9.74 3.67 7.29
C ASN A 130 8.85 2.91 6.31
N ILE A 131 9.21 2.99 5.04
CA ILE A 131 8.66 2.16 3.97
C ILE A 131 9.62 1.01 3.71
N VAL A 132 9.10 -0.18 3.46
CA VAL A 132 9.87 -1.30 2.93
C VAL A 132 9.28 -1.66 1.57
N ILE A 133 10.15 -1.72 0.56
CA ILE A 133 9.79 -2.15 -0.79
C ILE A 133 10.44 -3.49 -1.10
N PHE A 134 9.80 -4.25 -1.98
CA PHE A 134 10.30 -5.51 -2.52
C PHE A 134 10.23 -5.50 -4.03
N TRP A 135 11.20 -6.14 -4.67
CA TRP A 135 11.21 -6.34 -6.12
C TRP A 135 11.93 -7.63 -6.49
N ASN A 136 11.65 -8.13 -7.68
CA ASN A 136 12.40 -9.24 -8.27
C ASN A 136 13.60 -8.64 -9.02
N ALA A 137 14.79 -9.15 -8.74
CA ALA A 137 16.02 -8.76 -9.42
C ALA A 137 16.64 -10.00 -10.08
N GLN A 138 17.20 -9.78 -11.28
CA GLN A 138 17.98 -10.78 -11.98
C GLN A 138 19.39 -10.21 -12.19
N PRO A 139 20.38 -10.60 -11.37
CA PRO A 139 21.75 -10.11 -11.50
C PRO A 139 22.31 -10.40 -12.89
N LEU A 140 23.03 -9.43 -13.46
CA LEU A 140 23.62 -9.57 -14.78
C LEU A 140 24.55 -10.80 -14.84
N GLY A 141 24.30 -11.72 -15.77
CA GLY A 141 25.09 -12.95 -15.91
C GLY A 141 24.70 -14.08 -14.94
N SER A 142 23.61 -13.93 -14.19
CA SER A 142 23.02 -15.02 -13.40
C SER A 142 21.68 -15.47 -13.98
N GLU A 143 21.45 -16.78 -14.03
CA GLU A 143 20.13 -17.35 -14.31
C GLU A 143 19.27 -17.42 -13.04
N SER A 144 19.78 -16.99 -11.89
CA SER A 144 19.04 -16.97 -10.63
C SER A 144 18.10 -15.77 -10.52
N LEU A 145 16.92 -16.00 -9.95
CA LEU A 145 15.96 -14.95 -9.58
C LEU A 145 16.12 -14.63 -8.10
N GLU A 146 16.26 -13.36 -7.77
CA GLU A 146 16.39 -12.91 -6.38
C GLU A 146 15.24 -12.00 -5.97
N LEU A 147 14.72 -12.20 -4.75
CA LEU A 147 13.85 -11.25 -4.09
C LEU A 147 14.71 -10.25 -3.32
N TRP A 148 14.65 -8.99 -3.72
CA TRP A 148 15.34 -7.91 -3.05
C TRP A 148 14.40 -7.09 -2.19
N SER A 149 14.96 -6.42 -1.18
CA SER A 149 14.24 -5.45 -0.37
C SER A 149 15.08 -4.21 -0.10
N ALA A 150 14.40 -3.10 0.13
CA ALA A 150 15.00 -1.88 0.64
C ALA A 150 14.12 -1.25 1.70
N GLU A 151 14.76 -0.79 2.78
CA GLU A 151 14.15 0.03 3.83
C GLU A 151 14.44 1.50 3.56
N ILE A 152 13.38 2.29 3.49
CA ILE A 152 13.38 3.69 3.10
C ILE A 152 12.90 4.53 4.28
N SER A 153 13.77 5.40 4.78
CA SER A 153 13.39 6.43 5.73
C SER A 153 12.76 7.61 4.98
N LEU A 154 11.88 8.33 5.68
CA LEU A 154 11.14 9.45 5.12
C LEU A 154 11.50 10.74 5.84
N GLU A 155 11.80 11.77 5.07
CA GLU A 155 11.98 13.14 5.53
C GLU A 155 10.83 14.00 5.00
N TYR A 156 10.06 14.55 5.93
CA TYR A 156 8.88 15.34 5.63
C TYR A 156 9.21 16.83 5.59
N TRP A 157 8.61 17.54 4.63
CA TRP A 157 8.56 19.00 4.59
C TRP A 157 9.94 19.67 4.45
N ARG A 158 10.73 19.25 3.46
CA ARG A 158 11.98 19.93 3.12
C ARG A 158 11.72 21.23 2.36
N ALA A 159 12.49 22.27 2.72
CA ALA A 159 12.65 23.52 1.95
C ALA A 159 11.38 24.32 1.63
N GLY A 160 10.52 24.61 2.63
CA GLY A 160 9.41 25.57 2.49
C GLY A 160 8.28 25.12 1.55
N GLU A 161 8.43 23.97 0.90
CA GLU A 161 7.44 23.31 0.06
C GLU A 161 6.94 22.03 0.74
N ARG A 162 5.72 21.60 0.38
CA ARG A 162 5.14 20.34 0.85
C ARG A 162 5.72 19.17 0.03
N GLU A 163 6.99 18.84 0.27
CA GLU A 163 7.66 17.70 -0.35
C GLU A 163 8.03 16.62 0.66
N ILE A 164 8.03 15.37 0.22
CA ILE A 164 8.54 14.21 0.97
C ILE A 164 9.71 13.60 0.22
N TRP A 165 10.81 13.43 0.95
CA TRP A 165 12.04 12.83 0.46
C TRP A 165 12.24 11.46 1.10
N GLY A 166 12.64 10.49 0.29
CA GLY A 166 13.01 9.14 0.72
C GLY A 166 14.53 8.99 0.71
N LYS A 167 15.05 8.21 1.65
CA LYS A 167 16.44 7.79 1.67
C LYS A 167 16.52 6.29 1.94
N ILE A 168 17.26 5.58 1.10
CA ILE A 168 17.49 4.14 1.29
C ILE A 168 18.48 3.96 2.44
N GLU A 169 18.00 3.39 3.53
CA GLU A 169 18.82 3.10 4.72
C GLU A 169 19.54 1.76 4.57
N ARG A 170 18.86 0.77 3.98
CA ARG A 170 19.38 -0.59 3.77
C ARG A 170 18.75 -1.18 2.52
N SER A 171 19.53 -1.93 1.76
CA SER A 171 19.05 -2.74 0.64
C SER A 171 19.80 -4.07 0.58
N GLY A 172 19.14 -5.11 0.10
CA GLY A 172 19.77 -6.42 -0.06
C GLY A 172 18.85 -7.51 -0.55
N SER A 173 19.48 -8.60 -1.03
CA SER A 173 18.83 -9.84 -1.42
C SER A 173 18.35 -10.61 -0.19
N LEU A 174 17.09 -11.02 -0.18
CA LEU A 174 16.45 -11.78 0.90
C LEU A 174 16.32 -13.27 0.58
N LEU A 175 16.04 -13.58 -0.69
CA LEU A 175 15.82 -14.95 -1.16
C LEU A 175 16.39 -15.07 -2.56
N ARG A 176 17.04 -16.19 -2.84
CA ARG A 176 17.54 -16.55 -4.15
C ARG A 176 16.92 -17.87 -4.59
N LEU A 177 16.46 -17.92 -5.83
CA LEU A 177 16.00 -19.12 -6.51
C LEU A 177 16.99 -19.48 -7.61
N ASP A 178 17.53 -20.69 -7.54
CA ASP A 178 18.46 -21.21 -8.53
C ASP A 178 17.72 -21.93 -9.69
N PRO A 179 18.36 -22.08 -10.86
CA PRO A 179 17.80 -22.78 -12.01
C PRO A 179 17.42 -24.25 -11.75
N PRO A 180 16.54 -24.85 -12.57
CA PRO A 180 15.90 -24.27 -13.76
C PRO A 180 14.71 -23.39 -13.40
N LEU A 181 14.70 -22.15 -13.89
CA LEU A 181 13.57 -21.24 -13.80
C LEU A 181 12.87 -21.16 -15.16
N THR A 182 11.55 -21.14 -15.16
CA THR A 182 10.77 -20.81 -16.36
C THR A 182 10.72 -19.29 -16.54
N ASP A 183 10.55 -18.82 -17.78
CA ASP A 183 10.45 -17.38 -18.10
C ASP A 183 9.34 -16.63 -17.32
N SER A 184 8.37 -17.37 -16.76
CA SER A 184 7.26 -16.85 -15.94
C SER A 184 7.52 -16.87 -14.43
N CYS A 185 8.68 -17.34 -13.97
CA CYS A 185 8.96 -17.46 -12.55
C CYS A 185 9.07 -16.07 -11.91
N SER A 186 8.26 -15.81 -10.89
CA SER A 186 8.31 -14.56 -10.13
C SER A 186 8.05 -14.86 -8.67
N ILE A 187 8.79 -14.20 -7.78
CA ILE A 187 8.56 -14.27 -6.34
C ILE A 187 7.50 -13.21 -6.02
N LYS A 188 6.40 -13.64 -5.40
CA LYS A 188 5.31 -12.76 -4.96
C LYS A 188 5.29 -12.65 -3.45
N VAL A 189 5.50 -11.45 -2.93
CA VAL A 189 5.33 -11.15 -1.51
C VAL A 189 3.85 -10.87 -1.28
N LEU A 190 3.17 -11.80 -0.60
CA LEU A 190 1.74 -11.63 -0.27
C LEU A 190 1.55 -10.71 0.93
N TYR A 191 2.41 -10.88 1.95
CA TYR A 191 2.33 -10.16 3.21
C TYR A 191 3.73 -9.99 3.81
N ALA A 192 3.97 -8.83 4.41
CA ALA A 192 5.16 -8.56 5.21
C ALA A 192 4.72 -7.72 6.43
N ASN A 193 5.19 -8.11 7.61
CA ASN A 193 4.87 -7.39 8.84
C ASN A 193 6.10 -7.27 9.74
N ASN A 194 6.07 -6.26 10.60
CA ASN A 194 7.06 -6.07 11.64
C ASN A 194 6.74 -7.02 12.80
N VAL A 195 7.68 -7.90 13.15
CA VAL A 195 7.60 -8.70 14.37
C VAL A 195 8.45 -7.99 15.40
N PHE A 196 7.81 -7.41 16.43
CA PHE A 196 8.56 -6.98 17.60
C PHE A 196 9.15 -8.24 18.24
N ALA A 197 10.48 -8.35 18.25
CA ALA A 197 11.14 -9.35 19.06
C ALA A 197 10.91 -8.96 20.52
N TYR A 198 10.10 -9.76 21.22
CA TYR A 198 9.84 -9.64 22.66
C TYR A 198 11.06 -10.10 23.47
#